data_AF-A0A7S2NIH8-F1
#
_entry.id   AF-A0A7S2NIH8-F1
#
_cell.length_a   1.000
_cell.length_b   1.000
_cell.length_c   1.000
_cell.angle_alpha   90.00
_cell.angle_beta   90.00
_cell.angle_gamma   90.00
#
_symmetry.space_group_name_H-M   'P 1'
#
loop_
_entity.id
_entity.type
_entity.pdbx_description
1 polymer ?
#
loop_
_entity_poly.entity_id
_entity_poly.type
_entity_poly.pdbx_seq_one_letter_code
_entity_poly.pdbx_strand_id
1 'polypeptide(L)'
;TNKQTRDKKTEEVNALTSEIEDLTAQIAQLTQDLADLAAGVQELDASMAKATDDRTSSKETNEQTIKEAKEAQVAVQQALALIKDFYAKSAEATALAQQTPAENAPETFDKSYQGMLPEGGNVVDFLEVILTDFTRLESE
;
A
#
# COMPACT_ATOMS: atom_id res chain seq x y z
N THR A 1 8.13 67.77 -53.67
CA THR A 1 8.14 68.96 -52.79
C THR A 1 8.51 68.56 -51.37
N ASN A 2 9.20 69.40 -50.58
CA ASN A 2 9.54 69.12 -49.16
C ASN A 2 8.36 68.59 -48.33
N LYS A 3 7.14 69.06 -48.62
CA LYS A 3 5.90 68.58 -48.01
C LYS A 3 5.70 67.07 -48.16
N GLN A 4 5.78 66.52 -49.37
CA GLN A 4 5.57 65.09 -49.63
C GLN A 4 6.59 64.22 -48.88
N THR A 5 7.85 64.64 -48.84
CA THR A 5 8.90 63.92 -48.10
C THR A 5 8.64 63.91 -46.60
N ARG A 6 8.20 65.04 -46.03
CA ARG A 6 7.83 65.12 -44.63
C ARG A 6 6.62 64.24 -44.32
N ASP A 7 5.57 64.31 -45.14
CA ASP A 7 4.34 63.55 -44.93
C ASP A 7 4.65 62.03 -44.95
N LYS A 8 5.46 61.55 -45.91
CA LYS A 8 5.92 60.15 -45.95
C LYS A 8 6.72 59.75 -44.71
N LYS A 9 7.66 60.61 -44.26
CA LYS A 9 8.44 60.33 -43.04
C LYS A 9 7.56 60.30 -41.78
N THR A 10 6.53 61.14 -41.72
CA THR A 10 5.55 61.11 -40.63
C THR A 10 4.75 59.79 -40.64
N GLU A 11 4.35 59.31 -41.81
CA GLU A 11 3.70 57.99 -41.94
C GLU A 11 4.63 56.84 -41.50
N GLU A 12 5.89 56.85 -41.95
CA GLU A 12 6.91 55.86 -41.53
C GLU A 12 7.14 55.88 -40.01
N VAL A 13 7.23 57.07 -39.40
CA VAL A 13 7.38 57.20 -37.95
C VAL A 13 6.16 56.64 -37.22
N ASN A 14 4.94 56.98 -37.66
CA ASN A 14 3.73 56.47 -37.04
C ASN A 14 3.62 54.94 -37.14
N ALA A 15 3.99 54.36 -38.28
CA ALA A 15 4.00 52.92 -38.47
C ALA A 15 5.01 52.23 -37.53
N LEU A 16 6.25 52.75 -37.47
CA LEU A 16 7.27 52.23 -36.57
C LEU A 16 6.87 52.39 -35.09
N THR A 17 6.22 53.49 -34.71
CA THR A 17 5.70 53.66 -33.35
C THR A 17 4.65 52.60 -33.01
N SER A 18 3.71 52.33 -33.92
CA SER A 18 2.71 51.28 -33.70
C SER A 18 3.33 49.89 -33.60
N GLU A 19 4.37 49.59 -34.40
CA GLU A 19 5.09 48.32 -34.34
C GLU A 19 5.88 48.19 -33.02
N ILE A 20 6.49 49.27 -32.54
CA ILE A 20 7.17 49.30 -31.23
C ILE A 20 6.18 49.03 -30.10
N GLU A 21 4.99 49.63 -30.13
CA GLU A 21 3.95 49.40 -29.12
C GLU A 21 3.50 47.93 -29.10
N ASP A 22 3.26 47.35 -30.27
CA ASP A 22 2.85 45.94 -30.39
C ASP A 22 3.96 44.99 -29.91
N LEU A 23 5.20 45.19 -30.35
CA LEU A 23 6.34 44.39 -29.89
C LEU A 23 6.57 44.53 -28.38
N THR A 24 6.36 45.73 -27.82
CA THR A 24 6.47 45.94 -26.37
C THR A 24 5.40 45.14 -25.61
N ALA A 25 4.16 45.12 -26.11
CA ALA A 25 3.09 44.32 -25.54
C ALA A 25 3.39 42.81 -25.64
N GLN A 26 3.89 42.34 -26.79
CA GLN A 26 4.28 40.95 -26.98
C GLN A 26 5.43 40.53 -26.04
N ILE A 27 6.44 41.39 -25.86
CA ILE A 27 7.54 41.16 -24.91
C ILE A 27 7.00 41.04 -23.49
N ALA A 28 6.08 41.91 -23.07
CA ALA A 28 5.48 41.83 -21.75
C ALA A 28 4.72 40.51 -21.55
N GLN A 29 3.91 40.10 -22.53
CA GLN A 29 3.17 38.83 -22.48
C GLN A 29 4.12 37.63 -22.39
N LEU A 30 5.12 37.54 -23.27
CA LEU A 30 6.09 36.44 -23.27
C LEU A 30 6.92 36.39 -21.99
N THR A 31 7.23 37.55 -21.40
CA THR A 31 7.93 37.62 -20.10
C THR A 31 7.07 37.04 -18.99
N GLN A 32 5.77 37.32 -18.99
CA GLN A 32 4.84 36.77 -18.01
C GLN A 32 4.66 35.26 -18.21
N ASP A 33 4.45 34.81 -19.45
CA ASP A 33 4.32 33.39 -19.78
C ASP A 33 5.57 32.59 -19.36
N LEU A 34 6.77 33.16 -19.55
CA LEU A 34 8.01 32.56 -19.08
C LEU A 34 8.07 32.43 -17.56
N ALA A 35 7.62 33.45 -16.83
CA ALA A 35 7.59 33.42 -15.37
C ALA A 35 6.61 32.35 -14.86
N ASP A 36 5.42 32.29 -15.44
CA ASP A 36 4.40 31.31 -15.08
C ASP A 36 4.86 29.87 -15.41
N LEU A 37 5.47 29.67 -16.58
CA LEU A 37 6.00 28.37 -16.97
C LEU A 37 7.17 27.94 -16.08
N ALA A 38 8.06 28.86 -15.71
CA ALA A 38 9.15 28.57 -14.79
C ALA A 38 8.64 28.14 -13.40
N ALA A 39 7.60 28.82 -12.89
CA ALA A 39 6.95 28.43 -11.64
C ALA A 39 6.30 27.04 -11.76
N GLY A 40 5.59 26.77 -12.85
CA GLY A 40 4.96 25.47 -13.11
C GLY A 40 5.97 24.32 -13.19
N VAL A 41 7.14 24.53 -13.82
CA VAL A 41 8.21 23.53 -13.85
C VAL A 41 8.74 23.23 -12.45
N GLN A 42 8.96 24.24 -11.61
CA GLN A 42 9.43 24.04 -10.24
C GLN A 42 8.42 23.25 -9.39
N GLU A 43 7.12 23.55 -9.54
CA GLU A 43 6.06 22.82 -8.84
C GLU A 43 5.97 21.36 -9.29
N LEU A 44 6.10 21.11 -10.60
CA LEU A 44 6.11 19.76 -11.16
C LEU A 44 7.32 18.95 -10.66
N ASP A 45 8.51 19.55 -10.66
CA ASP A 45 9.72 18.88 -10.17
C ASP A 45 9.61 18.52 -8.69
N ALA A 46 9.08 19.43 -7.87
CA ALA A 46 8.82 19.17 -6.45
C ALA A 46 7.79 18.04 -6.25
N SER A 47 6.71 18.06 -7.03
CA SER A 47 5.66 17.03 -6.98
C SER A 47 6.18 15.66 -7.40
N MET A 48 6.99 15.60 -8.46
CA MET A 48 7.62 14.38 -8.95
C MET A 48 8.63 13.81 -7.95
N ALA A 49 9.44 14.67 -7.32
CA ALA A 49 10.37 14.26 -6.29
C ALA A 49 9.63 13.65 -5.08
N LYS A 50 8.58 14.33 -4.60
CA LYS A 50 7.74 13.84 -3.50
C LYS A 50 7.07 12.51 -3.84
N ALA A 51 6.45 12.38 -5.00
CA ALA A 51 5.80 11.15 -5.42
C ALA A 51 6.80 9.98 -5.56
N THR A 52 8.02 10.27 -6.00
CA THR A 52 9.09 9.25 -6.10
C THR A 52 9.54 8.78 -4.72
N ASP A 53 9.69 9.70 -3.77
CA ASP A 53 10.05 9.40 -2.39
C ASP A 53 8.96 8.57 -1.70
N ASP A 54 7.70 9.01 -1.78
CA ASP A 54 6.54 8.31 -1.22
C ASP A 54 6.43 6.88 -1.79
N ARG A 55 6.66 6.70 -3.10
CA ARG A 55 6.65 5.38 -3.75
C ARG A 55 7.80 4.49 -3.28
N THR A 56 8.97 5.06 -3.07
CA THR A 56 10.16 4.32 -2.62
C THR A 56 9.97 3.86 -1.17
N SER A 57 9.55 4.77 -0.29
CA SER A 57 9.26 4.46 1.11
C SER A 57 8.13 3.43 1.26
N SER A 58 7.06 3.56 0.46
CA SER A 58 5.96 2.59 0.45
C SER A 58 6.43 1.21 -0.03
N LYS A 59 7.32 1.17 -1.03
CA LYS A 59 7.88 -0.08 -1.54
C LYS A 59 8.76 -0.77 -0.49
N GLU A 60 9.64 -0.03 0.18
CA GLU A 60 10.47 -0.56 1.27
C GLU A 60 9.62 -1.12 2.41
N THR A 61 8.58 -0.37 2.82
CA THR A 61 7.64 -0.81 3.87
C THR A 61 6.88 -2.07 3.45
N ASN A 62 6.46 -2.16 2.19
CA ASN A 62 5.78 -3.35 1.67
C ASN A 62 6.71 -4.57 1.65
N GLU A 63 7.95 -4.42 1.15
CA GLU A 63 8.95 -5.50 1.15
C GLU A 63 9.24 -6.01 2.58
N GLN A 64 9.35 -5.09 3.55
CA GLN A 64 9.48 -5.46 4.96
C GLN A 64 8.25 -6.21 5.47
N THR A 65 7.05 -5.71 5.18
CA THR A 65 5.78 -6.33 5.59
C THR A 65 5.63 -7.74 5.03
N ILE A 66 5.99 -7.95 3.75
CA ILE A 66 5.98 -9.28 3.12
C ILE A 66 6.96 -10.21 3.81
N LYS A 67 8.17 -9.74 4.12
CA LYS A 67 9.17 -10.55 4.83
C LYS A 67 8.67 -10.96 6.22
N GLU A 68 8.15 -10.00 6.99
CA GLU A 68 7.60 -10.25 8.32
C GLU A 68 6.39 -11.19 8.27
N ALA A 69 5.52 -11.05 7.27
CA ALA A 69 4.39 -11.94 7.05
C ALA A 69 4.81 -13.39 6.81
N LYS A 70 5.86 -13.63 6.00
CA LYS A 70 6.39 -14.99 5.78
C LYS A 70 6.96 -15.60 7.06
N GLU A 71 7.69 -14.80 7.85
CA GLU A 71 8.21 -15.25 9.14
C GLU A 71 7.08 -15.58 10.11
N ALA A 72 6.05 -14.74 10.18
CA ALA A 72 4.86 -14.95 11.01
C ALA A 72 4.07 -16.19 10.57
N GLN A 73 3.94 -16.45 9.28
CA GLN A 73 3.29 -17.64 8.73
C GLN A 73 3.98 -18.92 9.22
N VAL A 74 5.32 -18.97 9.15
CA VAL A 74 6.10 -20.12 9.64
C VAL A 74 5.90 -20.31 11.15
N ALA A 75 5.92 -19.23 11.92
CA ALA A 75 5.68 -19.29 13.36
C ALA A 75 4.26 -19.80 13.70
N VAL A 76 3.24 -19.37 12.96
CA VAL A 76 1.85 -19.83 13.13
C VAL A 76 1.72 -21.31 12.76
N GLN A 77 2.36 -21.77 11.70
CA GLN A 77 2.39 -23.20 11.35
C GLN A 77 3.04 -24.05 12.46
N GLN A 78 4.14 -23.57 13.05
CA GLN A 78 4.79 -24.24 14.17
C GLN A 78 3.91 -24.27 15.43
N ALA A 79 3.24 -23.15 15.74
CA ALA A 79 2.31 -23.07 16.86
C ALA A 79 1.11 -24.02 16.68
N LEU A 80 0.54 -24.09 15.47
CA LEU A 80 -0.51 -25.04 15.12
C LEU A 80 -0.06 -26.49 15.30
N ALA A 81 1.16 -26.82 14.85
CA ALA A 81 1.71 -28.16 15.02
C ALA A 81 1.85 -28.54 16.51
N LEU A 82 2.36 -27.62 17.34
CA LEU A 82 2.50 -27.83 18.78
C LEU A 82 1.15 -28.01 19.48
N ILE A 83 0.16 -27.18 19.15
CA ILE A 83 -1.18 -27.25 19.73
C ILE A 83 -1.87 -28.56 19.31
N LYS A 84 -1.77 -28.95 18.03
CA LYS A 84 -2.32 -30.23 17.53
C LYS A 84 -1.65 -31.42 18.21
N ASP A 85 -0.33 -31.42 18.39
CA ASP A 85 0.42 -32.46 19.10
C ASP A 85 0.05 -32.52 20.60
N PHE A 86 -0.10 -31.37 21.25
CA PHE A 86 -0.54 -31.29 22.65
C PHE A 86 -1.93 -31.91 22.86
N TYR A 87 -2.87 -31.57 21.98
CA TYR A 87 -4.22 -32.14 22.07
C TYR A 87 -4.25 -33.62 21.73
N ALA A 88 -3.49 -34.07 20.73
CA ALA A 88 -3.36 -35.49 20.38
C ALA A 88 -2.79 -36.31 21.55
N LYS A 89 -1.71 -35.83 22.18
CA LYS A 89 -1.12 -36.46 23.37
C LYS A 89 -2.07 -36.45 24.58
N SER A 90 -2.81 -35.36 24.77
CA SER A 90 -3.81 -35.26 25.84
C SER A 90 -4.98 -36.22 25.62
N ALA A 91 -5.44 -36.38 24.38
CA ALA A 91 -6.47 -37.34 24.01
C ALA A 91 -5.96 -38.79 24.17
N GLU A 92 -4.73 -39.09 23.76
CA GLU A 92 -4.10 -40.40 23.92
C GLU A 92 -3.89 -40.74 25.41
N ALA A 93 -3.37 -39.82 26.22
CA ALA A 93 -3.21 -39.99 27.66
C ALA A 93 -4.54 -40.19 28.39
N THR A 94 -5.58 -39.46 27.98
CA THR A 94 -6.94 -39.64 28.52
C THR A 94 -7.52 -40.98 28.10
N ALA A 95 -7.32 -41.41 26.84
CA ALA A 95 -7.76 -42.71 26.35
C ALA A 95 -7.05 -43.87 27.09
N LEU A 96 -5.73 -43.78 27.31
CA LEU A 96 -4.96 -44.74 28.13
C LEU A 96 -5.43 -44.76 29.59
N ALA A 97 -5.78 -43.61 30.17
CA ALA A 97 -6.34 -43.54 31.52
C ALA A 97 -7.79 -44.07 31.61
N GLN A 98 -8.53 -44.05 30.48
CA GLN A 98 -9.89 -44.58 30.36
C GLN A 98 -9.93 -46.07 29.96
N GLN A 99 -8.79 -46.70 29.64
CA GLN A 99 -8.71 -48.13 29.28
C GLN A 99 -9.08 -49.09 30.42
N THR A 100 -9.44 -48.59 31.60
CA THR A 100 -10.24 -49.35 32.56
C THR A 100 -11.65 -48.77 32.68
N PRO A 101 -12.61 -49.21 31.86
CA PRO A 101 -14.01 -49.11 32.24
C PRO A 101 -14.16 -50.02 33.47
N ALA A 102 -14.26 -49.43 34.67
CA ALA A 102 -14.91 -50.13 35.75
C ALA A 102 -16.35 -50.45 35.28
N GLU A 103 -16.87 -51.63 35.58
CA GLU A 103 -18.21 -52.13 35.18
C GLU A 103 -19.40 -51.22 35.59
N ASN A 104 -19.15 -50.04 36.17
CA ASN A 104 -20.12 -49.06 36.66
C ASN A 104 -20.02 -47.68 36.00
N ALA A 105 -19.38 -47.54 34.83
CA ALA A 105 -19.36 -46.26 34.11
C ALA A 105 -20.76 -45.90 33.57
N PRO A 106 -21.30 -44.69 33.84
CA PRO A 106 -22.60 -44.27 33.33
C PRO A 106 -22.65 -44.26 31.79
N GLU A 107 -23.77 -44.65 31.19
CA GLU A 107 -24.00 -44.71 29.72
C GLU A 107 -23.74 -43.39 28.98
N THR A 108 -23.57 -42.28 29.70
CA THR A 108 -23.23 -40.97 29.13
C THR A 108 -21.77 -40.85 28.65
N PHE A 109 -20.91 -41.82 28.93
CA PHE A 109 -19.47 -41.80 28.58
C PHE A 109 -19.10 -42.72 27.40
N ASP A 110 -20.00 -42.91 26.44
CA ASP A 110 -19.79 -43.76 25.26
C ASP A 110 -18.67 -43.28 24.30
N LYS A 111 -18.14 -42.07 24.49
CA LYS A 111 -17.03 -41.52 23.68
C LYS A 111 -15.91 -41.00 24.57
N SER A 112 -14.69 -41.44 24.28
CA SER A 112 -13.49 -40.92 24.92
C SER A 112 -13.41 -39.40 24.75
N TYR A 113 -13.08 -38.68 25.83
CA TYR A 113 -12.95 -37.23 25.80
C TYR A 113 -11.75 -36.85 24.92
N GLN A 114 -12.01 -36.26 23.75
CA GLN A 114 -10.98 -35.95 22.76
C GLN A 114 -10.29 -34.58 22.99
N GLY A 115 -10.43 -34.00 24.19
CA GLY A 115 -10.09 -32.60 24.43
C GLY A 115 -11.10 -31.66 23.76
N MET A 116 -11.11 -30.37 24.12
CA MET A 116 -12.03 -29.33 23.61
C MET A 116 -11.82 -28.98 22.11
N LEU A 117 -11.44 -29.95 21.30
CA LEU A 117 -11.20 -29.85 19.86
C LEU A 117 -12.45 -29.62 18.99
N PRO A 118 -13.67 -30.13 19.30
CA PRO A 118 -14.76 -30.09 18.32
C PRO A 118 -15.74 -28.91 18.47
N GLU A 119 -15.62 -28.06 19.50
CA GLU A 119 -16.47 -26.86 19.61
C GLU A 119 -15.74 -25.64 19.03
N GLY A 120 -16.25 -25.15 17.91
CA GLY A 120 -15.67 -24.02 17.17
C GLY A 120 -15.53 -22.75 17.99
N GLY A 121 -14.53 -21.95 17.66
CA GLY A 121 -14.10 -20.77 18.43
C GLY A 121 -12.85 -21.01 19.29
N ASN A 122 -12.14 -22.11 19.04
CA ASN A 122 -10.90 -22.44 19.73
C ASN A 122 -9.69 -21.72 19.07
N VAL A 123 -8.55 -21.70 19.77
CA VAL A 123 -7.32 -21.02 19.30
C VAL A 123 -6.80 -21.61 17.97
N VAL A 124 -7.15 -22.86 17.66
CA VAL A 124 -6.78 -23.52 16.41
C VAL A 124 -7.51 -22.89 15.23
N ASP A 125 -8.83 -22.68 15.33
CA ASP A 125 -9.62 -22.01 14.30
C ASP A 125 -9.09 -20.59 14.02
N PHE A 126 -8.72 -19.85 15.06
CA PHE A 126 -8.17 -18.51 14.93
C PHE A 126 -6.81 -18.50 14.21
N LEU A 127 -5.93 -19.46 14.54
CA LEU A 127 -4.62 -19.59 13.89
C LEU A 127 -4.75 -20.07 12.43
N GLU A 128 -5.75 -20.88 12.09
CA GLU A 128 -6.04 -21.29 10.71
C GLU A 128 -6.57 -20.13 9.85
N VAL A 129 -7.39 -19.24 10.42
CA VAL A 129 -7.81 -17.99 9.76
C VAL A 129 -6.61 -17.07 9.50
N ILE A 130 -5.76 -16.86 10.51
CA ILE A 130 -4.52 -16.05 10.37
C ILE A 130 -3.61 -16.62 9.27
N LEU A 131 -3.48 -17.94 9.21
CA LEU A 131 -2.67 -18.61 8.18
C LEU A 131 -3.23 -18.38 6.76
N THR A 132 -4.56 -18.36 6.64
CA THR A 132 -5.27 -18.07 5.38
C THR A 132 -5.04 -16.63 4.94
N ASP A 133 -5.08 -15.67 5.88
CA ASP A 133 -4.79 -14.27 5.59
C ASP A 133 -3.33 -14.06 5.15
N PHE A 134 -2.37 -14.75 5.76
CA PHE A 134 -0.96 -14.70 5.33
C PHE A 134 -0.74 -15.33 3.94
N THR A 135 -1.44 -16.41 3.61
CA THR A 135 -1.33 -17.01 2.26
C THR A 135 -1.92 -16.12 1.18
N ARG A 136 -2.97 -15.35 1.49
CA ARG A 136 -3.50 -14.34 0.56
C ARG A 136 -2.49 -13.20 0.34
N LEU A 137 -1.87 -12.72 1.42
CA LEU A 137 -0.88 -11.64 1.36
C LEU A 137 0.37 -12.04 0.54
N GLU A 138 0.75 -13.31 0.49
CA GLU A 138 1.86 -13.80 -0.34
C GLU A 138 1.56 -13.82 -1.86
N SER A 139 0.28 -13.78 -2.24
CA SER A 139 -0.17 -13.86 -3.64
C SER A 139 -0.41 -12.51 -4.31
N GLU A 140 -0.34 -11.42 -3.54
CA GLU A 140 -0.44 -10.01 -3.99
C GLU A 140 0.95 -9.38 -4.18
#